data_AF-A0A0L0S908-F1
#
_entry.id   AF-A0A0L0S908-F1
#
_cell.length_a   1.000
_cell.length_b   1.000
_cell.length_c   1.000
_cell.angle_alpha   90.00
_cell.angle_beta   90.00
_cell.angle_gamma   90.00
#
_symmetry.space_group_name_H-M   'P 1'
#
loop_
_entity.id
_entity.type
_entity.pdbx_description
1 polymer ?
#
loop_
_entity_poly.entity_id
_entity_poly.type
_entity_poly.pdbx_seq_one_letter_code
_entity_poly.pdbx_strand_id
1 'polypeptide(L)'
;MADSSFDYAVHPLAILNISDQFTRMRVQNTATASPGLVFGALLGIQSGRRVEIFTSFEVQVHAPQFTVDTELLKTRLEQYKEQFYGL
;
A
#
# COMPACT_ATOMS: atom_id res chain seq x y z
N MET A 1 -0.16 35.10 -1.43
CA MET A 1 0.53 33.91 -0.94
C MET A 1 0.06 32.75 -1.78
N ALA A 2 0.94 32.11 -2.56
CA ALA A 2 0.53 31.02 -3.45
C ALA A 2 0.23 29.79 -2.60
N ASP A 3 -1.01 29.31 -2.65
CA ASP A 3 -1.43 28.13 -1.91
C ASP A 3 -0.70 26.91 -2.47
N SER A 4 0.15 26.30 -1.65
CA SER A 4 0.95 25.11 -1.99
C SER A 4 0.25 23.83 -1.54
N SER A 5 -1.08 23.81 -1.56
CA SER A 5 -1.87 22.67 -1.12
C SER A 5 -1.86 21.55 -2.16
N PHE A 6 -1.79 20.31 -1.68
CA PHE A 6 -1.94 19.08 -2.47
C PHE A 6 -3.37 18.55 -2.30
N ASP A 7 -3.98 18.09 -3.39
CA ASP A 7 -5.30 17.48 -3.39
C ASP A 7 -5.16 15.96 -3.36
N TYR A 8 -5.75 15.30 -2.35
CA TYR A 8 -5.65 13.86 -2.16
C TYR A 8 -7.03 13.22 -2.24
N ALA A 9 -7.24 12.34 -3.22
CA ALA A 9 -8.42 11.50 -3.31
C ALA A 9 -8.04 10.06 -2.95
N VAL A 10 -8.77 9.46 -2.00
CA VAL A 10 -8.54 8.08 -1.58
C VAL A 10 -9.79 7.27 -1.91
N HIS A 11 -9.63 6.26 -2.76
CA HIS A 11 -10.72 5.35 -3.08
C HIS A 11 -11.06 4.49 -1.84
N PRO A 12 -12.35 4.25 -1.52
CA PRO A 12 -12.76 3.47 -0.35
C PRO A 12 -12.12 2.07 -0.28
N LEU A 13 -11.86 1.47 -1.45
CA LEU A 13 -11.17 0.19 -1.55
C LEU A 13 -9.79 0.20 -0.89
N ALA A 14 -9.00 1.27 -1.04
CA ALA A 14 -7.68 1.36 -0.43
C ALA A 14 -7.78 1.33 1.11
N ILE A 15 -8.77 2.01 1.68
CA ILE A 15 -9.02 2.04 3.13
C ILE A 15 -9.44 0.66 3.63
N LEU A 16 -10.33 -0.02 2.89
CA LEU A 16 -10.76 -1.38 3.22
C LEU A 16 -9.60 -2.37 3.17
N ASN A 17 -8.75 -2.29 2.14
CA ASN A 17 -7.60 -3.18 1.99
C ASN A 17 -6.60 -3.01 3.14
N ILE A 18 -6.28 -1.77 3.54
CA ILE A 18 -5.40 -1.51 4.70
C ILE A 18 -6.02 -2.08 5.98
N SER A 19 -7.33 -1.92 6.15
CA SER A 19 -8.04 -2.40 7.35
C SER A 19 -8.03 -3.92 7.44
N ASP A 20 -8.22 -4.63 6.32
CA ASP A 20 -8.13 -6.09 6.26
C ASP A 20 -6.72 -6.59 6.57
N GLN A 21 -5.70 -6.01 5.92
CA GLN A 21 -4.29 -6.36 6.12
C GLN A 21 -3.88 -6.20 7.59
N PHE A 22 -4.25 -5.07 8.21
CA PHE A 22 -3.99 -4.84 9.63
C PHE A 22 -4.71 -5.87 10.51
N THR A 23 -5.99 -6.13 10.26
CA THR A 23 -6.78 -7.08 11.05
C THR A 23 -6.21 -8.50 10.94
N ARG A 24 -5.88 -8.95 9.73
CA ARG A 24 -5.27 -10.24 9.45
C ARG A 24 -3.95 -10.41 10.20
N MET A 25 -3.08 -9.41 10.09
CA MET A 25 -1.80 -9.39 10.79
C MET A 25 -2.01 -9.51 12.31
N ARG A 26 -2.96 -8.76 12.87
CA ARG A 26 -3.22 -8.77 14.32
C ARG A 26 -3.71 -10.13 14.82
N VAL A 27 -4.60 -10.78 14.05
CA VAL A 27 -5.14 -12.11 14.38
C VAL A 27 -4.08 -13.20 14.20
N GLN A 28 -3.17 -13.07 13.25
CA GLN A 28 -2.10 -14.04 13.03
C GLN A 28 -0.97 -13.88 14.07
N ASN A 29 -0.61 -12.65 14.42
CA ASN A 29 0.45 -12.35 15.38
C ASN A 29 0.04 -12.51 16.85
N THR A 30 -1.23 -12.77 17.18
CA THR A 30 -1.58 -13.19 18.55
C THR A 30 -0.88 -14.48 19.00
N ALA A 31 -0.28 -15.24 18.08
CA ALA A 31 0.52 -16.44 18.37
C ALA A 31 2.03 -16.17 18.62
N THR A 32 2.56 -15.00 18.22
CA THR A 32 4.00 -14.69 18.29
C THR A 32 4.20 -13.28 18.87
N ALA A 33 4.99 -13.16 19.95
CA ALA A 33 5.15 -11.95 20.78
C ALA A 33 5.79 -10.72 20.08
N SER A 34 5.96 -10.72 18.76
CA SER A 34 6.43 -9.59 17.98
C SER A 34 5.28 -8.61 17.71
N PRO A 35 5.47 -7.29 17.93
CA PRO A 35 4.48 -6.29 17.53
C PRO A 35 4.35 -6.36 16.01
N GLY A 36 3.25 -6.93 15.53
CA GLY A 36 3.05 -7.13 14.11
C GLY A 36 2.95 -5.78 13.41
N LEU A 37 3.94 -5.49 12.59
CA LEU A 37 3.98 -4.33 11.70
C LEU A 37 3.56 -4.81 10.32
N VAL A 38 2.63 -4.09 9.70
CA VAL A 38 2.31 -4.30 8.28
C VAL A 38 3.09 -3.27 7.49
N PHE A 39 3.86 -3.75 6.52
CA PHE A 39 4.49 -2.91 5.51
C PHE A 39 3.68 -3.06 4.22
N GLY A 40 3.38 -1.95 3.58
CA GLY A 40 2.56 -1.94 2.37
C GLY A 40 2.89 -0.73 1.48
N ALA A 41 2.46 -0.83 0.24
CA ALA A 41 2.58 0.23 -0.75
C ALA A 41 1.19 0.68 -1.22
N LEU A 42 1.08 1.95 -1.58
CA LEU A 42 -0.12 2.54 -2.18
C LEU A 42 0.05 2.59 -3.69
N LEU A 43 -1.00 2.21 -4.41
CA LEU A 43 -1.08 2.34 -5.86
C LEU A 43 -2.04 3.46 -6.22
N GLY A 44 -1.57 4.35 -7.09
CA GLY A 44 -2.30 5.54 -7.47
C GLY A 44 -1.67 6.25 -8.66
N ILE A 45 -2.30 7.35 -9.05
CA ILE A 45 -1.75 8.28 -10.04
C ILE A 45 -1.54 9.65 -9.40
N GLN A 46 -0.56 10.37 -9.93
CA GLN A 46 -0.34 11.76 -9.61
C GLN A 46 -0.44 12.59 -10.89
N SER A 47 -1.28 13.63 -10.86
CA SER A 47 -1.41 14.61 -11.93
C SER A 47 -1.19 16.01 -11.36
N GLY A 48 0.03 16.53 -11.53
CA GLY A 48 0.45 17.78 -10.90
C GLY A 48 0.44 17.66 -9.38
N ARG A 49 -0.45 18.41 -8.72
CA ARG A 49 -0.62 18.43 -7.25
C ARG A 49 -1.76 17.56 -6.75
N ARG A 50 -2.44 16.85 -7.65
CA ARG A 50 -3.50 15.92 -7.30
C ARG A 50 -2.97 14.50 -7.28
N VAL A 51 -3.25 13.79 -6.20
CA VAL A 51 -2.88 12.38 -6.00
C VAL A 51 -4.16 11.58 -5.78
N GLU A 52 -4.37 10.57 -6.61
CA GLU A 52 -5.50 9.65 -6.48
C GLU A 52 -4.98 8.27 -6.11
N ILE A 53 -5.40 7.77 -4.95
CA ILE A 53 -5.00 6.46 -4.41
C ILE A 53 -6.14 5.47 -4.67
N PHE A 54 -5.86 4.42 -5.42
CA PHE A 54 -6.87 3.43 -5.84
C PHE A 54 -6.89 2.22 -4.92
N THR A 55 -5.72 1.75 -4.51
CA THR A 55 -5.57 0.53 -3.71
C THR A 55 -4.27 0.52 -2.91
N SER A 56 -4.12 -0.49 -2.07
CA SER A 56 -2.91 -0.81 -1.33
C SER A 56 -2.59 -2.30 -1.45
N PHE A 57 -1.33 -2.66 -1.23
CA PHE A 57 -0.90 -4.05 -1.16
C PHE A 57 0.27 -4.23 -0.20
N GLU A 58 0.41 -5.44 0.36
CA GLU A 58 1.46 -5.76 1.32
C GLU A 58 2.83 -5.89 0.64
N VAL A 59 3.87 -5.47 1.35
CA VAL A 59 5.26 -5.53 0.92
C VAL A 59 6.05 -6.36 1.92
N GLN A 60 6.83 -7.31 1.41
CA GLN A 60 7.75 -8.07 2.25
C GLN A 60 8.99 -7.24 2.53
N VAL A 61 9.36 -7.20 3.81
CA VAL A 61 10.48 -6.44 4.32
C VAL A 61 11.39 -7.38 5.08
N HIS A 62 12.68 -7.38 4.71
CA HIS A 62 13.68 -8.22 5.36
C HIS A 62 14.29 -7.48 6.56
N ALA A 63 14.13 -8.07 7.74
CA ALA A 63 14.81 -7.64 8.95
C ALA A 63 16.31 -8.03 8.89
N PRO A 64 17.20 -7.29 9.56
CA PRO A 64 16.95 -6.14 10.43
C PRO A 64 17.00 -4.78 9.71
N GLN A 65 17.47 -4.72 8.47
CA GLN A 65 17.67 -3.42 7.76
C GLN A 65 16.39 -2.83 7.19
N PHE A 66 15.25 -3.52 7.34
CA PHE A 66 13.97 -3.16 6.74
C PHE A 66 14.06 -2.91 5.23
N THR A 67 14.78 -3.79 4.52
CA THR A 67 14.92 -3.72 3.07
C THR A 67 13.68 -4.29 2.40
N VAL A 68 13.13 -3.52 1.47
CA VAL A 68 12.01 -3.95 0.63
C VAL A 68 12.51 -4.87 -0.47
N ASP A 69 11.84 -5.99 -0.70
CA ASP A 69 12.05 -6.78 -1.92
C ASP A 69 11.51 -6.03 -3.13
N THR A 70 12.41 -5.35 -3.85
CA THR A 70 12.07 -4.51 -5.00
C THR A 70 11.60 -5.31 -6.21
N GLU A 71 12.03 -6.56 -6.36
CA GLU A 71 11.63 -7.40 -7.51
C GLU A 71 10.21 -7.93 -7.30
N LEU A 72 9.89 -8.35 -6.07
CA LEU A 72 8.52 -8.69 -5.68
C LEU A 72 7.59 -7.47 -5.82
N LEU A 73 8.05 -6.29 -5.38
CA LEU A 73 7.30 -5.04 -5.51
C LEU A 73 6.96 -4.71 -6.96
N LYS A 74 7.93 -4.80 -7.88
CA LYS A 74 7.70 -4.59 -9.33
C LYS A 74 6.72 -5.61 -9.89
N THR A 75 6.89 -6.89 -9.56
CA THR A 75 6.00 -7.97 -10.02
C THR A 75 4.56 -7.72 -9.59
N ARG A 76 4.35 -7.31 -8.32
CA ARG A 76 3.03 -6.94 -7.80
C ARG A 76 2.46 -5.73 -8.52
N LEU A 77 3.27 -4.69 -8.74
CA LEU A 77 2.86 -3.50 -9.47
C LEU A 77 2.35 -3.84 -10.88
N GLU A 78 3.06 -4.72 -11.60
CA GLU A 78 2.65 -5.17 -12.94
C GLU A 78 1.33 -5.94 -12.92
N GLN A 79 1.16 -6.87 -11.97
CA GLN A 79 -0.10 -7.61 -11.79
C GLN A 79 -1.30 -6.68 -11.52
N TYR A 80 -1.10 -5.69 -10.64
CA TYR A 80 -2.16 -4.72 -10.36
C TYR A 80 -2.45 -3.84 -11.57
N LYS A 81 -1.42 -3.42 -12.30
CA LYS A 81 -1.59 -2.67 -13.55
C LYS A 81 -2.48 -3.44 -14.53
N GLU A 82 -2.25 -4.73 -14.76
CA GLU A 82 -3.11 -5.54 -15.64
C GLU A 82 -4.58 -5.57 -15.18
N GLN A 83 -4.83 -5.63 -13.87
CA GLN A 83 -6.18 -5.60 -13.31
C GLN A 83 -6.87 -4.24 -13.47
N PHE A 84 -6.12 -3.13 -13.44
CA PHE A 84 -6.67 -1.77 -13.56
C PHE A 84 -6.71 -1.25 -15.01
N TYR A 85 -5.85 -1.73 -15.91
CA TYR A 85 -5.87 -1.38 -17.34
C TYR A 85 -6.97 -2.12 -18.14
N GLY A 86 -7.79 -2.93 -17.48
CA GLY A 86 -9.02 -3.51 -18.04
C GLY A 86 -10.27 -2.62 -17.90
N LEU A 87 -10.13 -1.38 -17.40
CA LEU A 87 -11.17 -0.35 -17.27
C LEU A 87 -10.86 0.87 -18.14
#